data_AF-A0A453T295-F1
#
_entry.id   AF-A0A453T295-F1
#
_cell.length_a   1.000
_cell.length_b   1.000
_cell.length_c   1.000
_cell.angle_alpha   90.00
_cell.angle_beta   90.00
_cell.angle_gamma   90.00
#
_symmetry.space_group_name_H-M   'P 1'
#
loop_
_entity.id
_entity.type
_entity.pdbx_description
1 polymer ?
#
loop_
_entity_poly.entity_id
_entity_poly.type
_entity_poly.pdbx_seq_one_letter_code
_entity_poly.pdbx_strand_id
1 'polypeptide(L)'
;MASMATNENLPPTVIRQLAKELKNLDDSPPEGIKVIVNDDDFATIFADIEGPAGTPYENGIFRMKLILSRDFPQSPPKGRHFVRLPLLSIL
;
A
#
# COMPACT_ATOMS: atom_id res chain seq x y z
N MET A 1 -7.54 -17.26 -12.87
CA MET A 1 -8.55 -16.17 -12.85
C MET A 1 -8.05 -15.07 -11.92
N ALA A 2 -7.19 -14.17 -12.43
CA ALA A 2 -6.74 -13.02 -11.65
C ALA A 2 -7.87 -11.98 -11.68
N SER A 3 -8.40 -11.65 -10.51
CA SER A 3 -9.39 -10.58 -10.35
C SER A 3 -8.77 -9.26 -10.83
N MET A 4 -9.18 -8.81 -12.01
CA MET A 4 -9.06 -7.41 -12.41
C MET A 4 -9.78 -6.60 -11.34
N ALA A 5 -9.04 -5.80 -10.58
CA ALA A 5 -9.62 -4.69 -9.85
C ALA A 5 -10.07 -3.69 -10.90
N THR A 6 -11.28 -3.88 -11.45
CA THR A 6 -11.95 -2.83 -12.18
C THR A 6 -12.31 -1.76 -11.16
N ASN A 7 -11.99 -0.50 -11.48
CA ASN A 7 -12.33 0.72 -10.74
C ASN A 7 -13.85 0.83 -10.55
N GLU A 8 -14.42 0.00 -9.68
CA GLU A 8 -15.84 -0.09 -9.49
C GLU A 8 -16.23 0.93 -8.45
N ASN A 9 -16.26 2.17 -8.93
CA ASN A 9 -17.06 3.28 -8.43
C ASN A 9 -17.13 3.36 -6.91
N LEU A 10 -15.96 3.51 -6.27
CA LEU A 10 -15.91 3.92 -4.87
C LEU A 10 -16.78 5.19 -4.72
N PRO A 11 -17.56 5.32 -3.63
CA PRO A 11 -18.37 6.51 -3.44
C PRO A 11 -17.51 7.77 -3.56
N PRO A 12 -17.98 8.86 -4.19
CA PRO A 12 -17.18 10.05 -4.41
C PRO A 12 -16.66 10.67 -3.10
N THR A 13 -17.39 10.48 -2.00
CA THR A 13 -16.98 10.87 -0.64
C THR A 13 -15.75 10.10 -0.17
N VAL A 14 -15.70 8.79 -0.46
CA VAL A 14 -14.59 7.89 -0.13
C VAL A 14 -13.36 8.24 -0.97
N ILE A 15 -13.53 8.48 -2.27
CA ILE A 15 -12.44 8.91 -3.16
C ILE A 15 -11.81 10.20 -2.65
N ARG A 16 -12.63 11.21 -2.27
CA ARG A 16 -12.13 12.47 -1.72
C ARG A 16 -11.37 12.28 -0.40
N GLN A 17 -11.85 11.39 0.46
CA GLN A 17 -11.17 11.09 1.71
C GLN A 17 -9.83 10.39 1.46
N LEU A 18 -9.80 9.37 0.60
CA LEU A 18 -8.59 8.66 0.21
C LEU A 18 -7.57 9.61 -0.41
N ALA A 19 -7.98 10.46 -1.37
CA ALA A 19 -7.08 11.44 -1.98
C ALA A 19 -6.46 12.37 -0.93
N LYS A 20 -7.22 12.78 0.10
CA LYS A 20 -6.70 13.60 1.19
C LYS A 20 -5.72 12.83 2.08
N GLU A 21 -6.03 11.59 2.43
CA GLU A 21 -5.16 10.75 3.25
C GLU A 21 -3.86 10.40 2.53
N LEU A 22 -3.96 10.02 1.25
CA LEU A 22 -2.84 9.72 0.38
C LEU A 22 -1.95 10.93 0.16
N LYS A 23 -2.54 12.11 -0.04
CA LYS A 23 -1.79 13.37 -0.08
C LYS A 23 -1.06 13.64 1.24
N ASN A 24 -1.71 13.44 2.38
CA ASN A 24 -1.05 13.63 3.68
C ASN A 24 0.14 12.66 3.88
N LEU A 25 0.02 11.42 3.37
CA LEU A 25 1.08 10.42 3.42
C LEU A 25 2.23 10.75 2.45
N ASP A 26 1.95 11.44 1.36
CA ASP A 26 2.97 11.94 0.42
C ASP A 26 3.66 13.22 0.95
N ASP A 27 2.88 14.16 1.51
CA ASP A 27 3.38 15.40 2.10
C ASP A 27 4.17 15.16 3.40
N SER A 28 3.77 14.17 4.20
CA SER A 28 4.39 13.84 5.50
C SER A 28 4.51 12.32 5.66
N PRO A 29 5.44 11.67 4.93
CA PRO A 29 5.61 10.22 5.00
C PRO A 29 6.05 9.79 6.41
N PRO A 30 5.46 8.72 6.97
CA PRO A 30 5.97 8.12 8.20
C PRO A 30 7.41 7.62 8.02
N GLU A 31 8.15 7.57 9.12
CA GLU A 31 9.54 7.08 9.10
C GLU A 31 9.60 5.65 8.55
N GLY A 32 10.45 5.45 7.54
CA GLY A 32 10.59 4.16 6.86
C GLY A 32 9.41 3.76 5.99
N ILE A 33 8.41 4.61 5.72
CA ILE A 33 7.27 4.26 4.85
C ILE A 33 7.18 5.25 3.68
N LYS A 34 7.15 4.72 2.46
CA LYS A 34 6.94 5.49 1.22
C LYS A 34 5.71 4.99 0.51
N VAL A 35 4.68 5.82 0.41
CA VAL A 35 3.45 5.47 -0.31
C VAL A 35 3.61 5.83 -1.78
N ILE A 36 3.18 4.95 -2.67
CA ILE A 36 3.17 5.14 -4.11
C ILE A 36 1.71 5.13 -4.54
N VAL A 37 1.23 6.30 -4.91
CA VAL A 37 -0.16 6.55 -5.29
C VAL A 37 -0.24 6.63 -6.80
N ASN A 38 -1.29 6.06 -7.37
CA ASN A 38 -1.62 6.21 -8.78
C ASN A 38 -2.90 7.06 -8.91
N ASP A 39 -2.80 8.22 -9.54
CA ASP A 39 -3.94 9.12 -9.75
C ASP A 39 -5.02 8.51 -10.66
N ASP A 40 -4.66 7.52 -11.49
CA ASP A 40 -5.59 6.80 -12.36
C ASP A 40 -6.29 5.63 -11.65
N ASP A 41 -5.75 5.15 -10.53
CA ASP A 41 -6.26 3.99 -9.77
C ASP A 41 -6.13 4.21 -8.25
N PHE A 42 -7.17 4.80 -7.66
CA PHE A 42 -7.31 4.94 -6.21
C PHE A 42 -7.68 3.64 -5.49
N ALA A 43 -8.07 2.59 -6.22
CA ALA A 43 -8.41 1.31 -5.62
C ALA A 43 -7.16 0.46 -5.34
N THR A 44 -6.03 0.79 -5.96
CA THR A 44 -4.76 0.11 -5.71
C THR A 44 -3.74 1.07 -5.11
N ILE A 45 -3.32 0.81 -3.87
CA ILE A 45 -2.28 1.58 -3.18
C ILE A 45 -1.05 0.71 -3.01
N PHE A 46 0.13 1.26 -3.32
CA PHE A 46 1.40 0.62 -3.03
C PHE A 46 2.12 1.37 -1.91
N ALA A 47 2.86 0.66 -1.07
CA ALA A 47 3.72 1.27 -0.07
C ALA A 47 5.01 0.46 0.09
N ASP A 48 6.14 1.14 0.13
CA ASP A 48 7.43 0.54 0.48
C ASP A 48 7.71 0.82 1.95
N ILE A 49 8.02 -0.23 2.70
CA ILE A 49 8.33 -0.18 4.13
C ILE A 49 9.78 -0.60 4.31
N GLU A 50 10.57 0.24 4.94
CA GLU A 50 11.93 -0.02 5.36
C GLU A 50 11.92 -0.83 6.66
N GLY A 51 12.74 -1.87 6.71
CA GLY A 51 12.86 -2.69 7.89
C GLY A 51 13.55 -1.93 9.03
N PRO A 52 12.96 -1.90 10.23
CA PRO A 52 13.53 -1.18 11.36
C PRO A 52 14.93 -1.68 11.75
N ALA A 53 15.77 -0.77 12.23
CA ALA A 53 17.09 -1.09 12.78
C ALA A 53 16.99 -2.05 13.97
N GLY A 54 17.93 -2.98 14.08
CA GLY A 54 17.96 -3.99 15.13
C GLY A 54 17.00 -5.16 14.91
N THR A 55 16.33 -5.24 13.77
CA THR A 55 15.53 -6.41 13.37
C THR A 55 16.25 -7.19 12.27
N PRO A 56 15.95 -8.49 12.06
CA PRO A 56 16.48 -9.25 10.91
C PRO A 56 16.09 -8.67 9.53
N TYR A 57 15.20 -7.69 9.54
CA TYR A 57 14.70 -6.99 8.36
C TYR A 57 15.41 -5.67 8.11
N GLU A 58 16.33 -5.25 8.98
CA GLU A 58 17.11 -4.02 8.85
C GLU A 58 17.75 -3.92 7.45
N ASN A 59 17.68 -2.72 6.85
CA ASN A 59 18.08 -2.45 5.46
C ASN A 59 17.27 -3.21 4.38
N GLY A 60 16.22 -3.95 4.77
CA GLY A 60 15.26 -4.58 3.88
C GLY A 60 14.16 -3.60 3.45
N ILE A 61 13.63 -3.80 2.25
CA ILE A 61 12.47 -3.05 1.74
C ILE A 61 11.34 -4.04 1.45
N PHE A 62 10.18 -3.80 2.07
CA PHE A 62 8.97 -4.61 1.94
C PHE A 62 7.93 -3.81 1.16
N ARG A 63 7.56 -4.30 -0.02
CA ARG A 63 6.53 -3.65 -0.83
C ARG A 63 5.17 -4.22 -0.46
N MET A 64 4.28 -3.38 0.02
CA MET A 64 2.88 -3.70 0.26
C MET A 64 2.02 -3.24 -0.91
N LYS A 65 1.00 -4.05 -1.24
CA LYS A 65 -0.08 -3.71 -2.15
C LYS A 65 -1.40 -3.83 -1.41
N LEU A 66 -2.14 -2.74 -1.33
CA LEU A 66 -3.47 -2.66 -0.76
C LEU A 66 -4.47 -2.52 -1.90
N ILE A 67 -5.49 -3.37 -1.92
CA ILE A 67 -6.56 -3.34 -2.92
C ILE A 67 -7.87 -3.06 -2.18
N LEU A 68 -8.47 -1.92 -2.49
CA LEU A 68 -9.77 -1.52 -1.99
C LEU A 68 -10.86 -2.22 -2.82
N SER A 69 -11.79 -2.87 -2.13
CA SER A 69 -12.99 -3.43 -2.77
C SER A 69 -14.13 -2.41 -2.78
N ARG A 70 -15.19 -2.73 -3.51
CA ARG A 70 -16.41 -1.91 -3.59
C ARG A 70 -17.08 -1.68 -2.25
N ASP A 71 -16.91 -2.62 -1.32
CA ASP A 71 -17.49 -2.56 0.02
C ASP A 71 -16.71 -1.64 0.96
N PHE A 72 -15.62 -1.02 0.50
CA PHE A 72 -14.89 -0.05 1.30
C PHE A 72 -15.72 1.23 1.49
N PRO A 73 -15.80 1.80 2.71
CA PRO A 73 -15.02 1.49 3.91
C PRO A 73 -15.67 0.48 4.88
N GLN A 74 -16.84 -0.08 4.54
CA GLN A 74 -17.53 -1.06 5.41
C GLN A 74 -16.74 -2.36 5.58
N SER A 75 -15.98 -2.75 4.55
CA SER A 75 -14.99 -3.83 4.63
C SER A 75 -13.57 -3.29 4.54
N PRO A 76 -12.60 -3.85 5.28
CA PRO A 76 -11.22 -3.44 5.21
C PRO A 76 -10.60 -3.75 3.84
N PRO A 77 -9.58 -3.00 3.40
CA PRO A 77 -8.87 -3.27 2.16
C PRO A 77 -8.13 -4.60 2.25
N LYS A 78 -7.99 -5.28 1.10
CA LYS A 78 -7.22 -6.52 1.00
C LYS A 78 -5.74 -6.17 0.82
N GLY A 79 -4.95 -6.41 1.87
CA GLY A 79 -3.50 -6.27 1.82
C GLY A 79 -2.81 -7.53 1.32
N ARG A 80 -1.85 -7.38 0.40
CA ARG A 80 -0.83 -8.39 0.09
C ARG A 80 0.55 -7.75 0.28
N HIS A 81 1.39 -8.38 1.07
CA HIS A 81 2.78 -7.98 1.26
C HIS A 81 3.70 -8.80 0.34
N PHE A 82 4.55 -8.11 -0.41
CA PHE A 82 5.65 -8.70 -1.15
C PHE A 82 6.90 -8.59 -0.28
N VAL A 83 7.29 -9.71 0.31
CA VAL A 83 8.56 -9.82 1.03
C VAL A 83 9.65 -10.04 0.01
N ARG A 84 10.58 -9.09 -0.13
CA ARG A 84 11.83 -9.33 -0.86
C ARG A 84 12.84 -9.85 0.14
N LEU A 85 12.92 -11.18 0.29
CA LEU A 85 13.97 -11.79 1.11
C LEU A 85 15.33 -11.51 0.44
N PRO A 86 16.30 -10.92 1.16
CA PRO A 86 17.66 -10.84 0.64
C PRO A 86 18.22 -12.26 0.54
N LEU A 87 18.57 -12.67 -0.70
CA LEU A 87 19.14 -13.98 -1.04
C LEU A 87 20.43 -14.31 -0.25
N LEU A 88 21.05 -13.30 0.37
CA LEU A 88 22.28 -13.41 1.18
C LEU A 88 22.07 -13.99 2.60
N SER A 89 20.84 -14.29 3.01
CA SER A 89 20.53 -14.78 4.38
C SER A 89 20.39 -16.31 4.48
N ILE A 90 20.63 -17.05 3.39
CA ILE A 90 20.42 -18.51 3.29
C ILE A 90 21.76 -19.27 3.10
N LEU A 91 22.91 -18.59 3.27
CA LEU A 91 24.24 -19.20 3.22
C LEU A 91 24.96 -19.04 4.57
#